data_AF-A0A081BNC8-F1
#
_entry.id   AF-A0A081BNC8-F1
#
_cell.length_a   1.000
_cell.length_b   1.000
_cell.length_c   1.000
_cell.angle_alpha   90.00
_cell.angle_beta   90.00
_cell.angle_gamma   90.00
#
_symmetry.space_group_name_H-M   'P 1'
#
loop_
_entity.id
_entity.type
_entity.pdbx_description
1 polymer ?
#
loop_
_entity_poly.entity_id
_entity_poly.type
_entity_poly.pdbx_seq_one_letter_code
_entity_poly.pdbx_strand_id
1 'polypeptide(L)'
;MNQSQIRRDELLFVVEPDEQRFLAMLRVRLLEEGCNLPVSLAARRFYSALFRRLSEQCSSGKTADEPRTHAEFYAAIRAQISRLENAEQTIACEATRAIDSVVQAWQLDDACFQESGEQFLDRLQMIIAELWQANGMSPADADADRLRRRLYLTLTTALVSKIRARTEFLREFGSIPRLLAAMTADHAEFCRFMAFCREHSPYVLFLVSQTFWRTVETFRLETRDALA
;
A
#
# COMPACT_ATOMS: atom_id res chain seq x y z
N MET A 1 20.04 -4.53 -20.70
CA MET A 1 19.90 -5.89 -20.09
C MET A 1 19.42 -6.87 -21.14
N ASN A 2 19.89 -8.12 -21.12
CA ASN A 2 19.44 -9.18 -22.03
C ASN A 2 18.07 -9.72 -21.58
N GLN A 3 17.11 -9.91 -22.50
CA GLN A 3 15.75 -10.38 -22.20
C GLN A 3 15.70 -11.76 -21.51
N SER A 4 16.69 -12.61 -21.76
CA SER A 4 16.77 -13.91 -21.08
C SER A 4 17.22 -13.78 -19.62
N GLN A 5 18.03 -12.76 -19.31
CA GLN A 5 18.45 -12.49 -17.92
C GLN A 5 17.26 -11.97 -17.11
N ILE A 6 16.48 -11.03 -17.65
CA ILE A 6 15.28 -10.50 -17.00
C ILE A 6 14.31 -11.63 -16.66
N ARG A 7 14.00 -12.51 -17.61
CA ARG A 7 13.09 -13.64 -17.38
C ARG A 7 13.58 -14.58 -16.28
N ARG A 8 14.88 -14.83 -16.22
CA ARG A 8 15.50 -15.65 -15.18
C ARG A 8 15.44 -14.98 -13.81
N ASP A 9 15.69 -13.68 -13.76
CA ASP A 9 15.63 -12.90 -12.51
C ASP A 9 14.19 -12.86 -11.95
N GLU A 10 13.18 -12.70 -12.83
CA GLU A 10 11.76 -12.79 -12.46
C GLU A 10 11.39 -14.16 -11.89
N LEU A 11 11.84 -15.23 -12.54
CA LEU A 11 11.60 -16.59 -12.06
C LEU A 11 12.22 -16.78 -10.66
N LEU A 12 13.48 -16.37 -10.48
CA LEU A 12 14.19 -16.49 -9.21
C LEU A 12 13.50 -15.70 -8.10
N PHE A 13 12.99 -14.52 -8.41
CA PHE A 13 12.18 -13.73 -7.49
C PHE A 13 10.91 -14.46 -7.06
N VAL A 14 10.13 -14.97 -8.03
CA VAL A 14 8.84 -15.64 -7.77
C VAL A 14 9.01 -16.96 -7.00
N VAL A 15 10.10 -17.69 -7.25
CA VAL A 15 10.40 -18.97 -6.60
C VAL A 15 11.43 -18.85 -5.48
N GLU A 16 11.56 -17.68 -4.86
CA GLU A 16 12.42 -17.50 -3.68
C GLU A 16 11.78 -18.18 -2.46
N PRO A 17 12.39 -19.25 -1.89
CA PRO A 17 11.84 -19.93 -0.73
C PRO A 17 11.95 -19.11 0.56
N ASP A 18 12.95 -18.23 0.69
CA ASP A 18 13.15 -17.42 1.88
C ASP A 18 12.23 -16.18 1.85
N GLU A 19 11.30 -16.09 2.80
CA GLU A 19 10.33 -14.99 2.86
C GLU A 19 11.01 -13.64 3.04
N GLN A 20 12.05 -13.54 3.88
CA GLN A 20 12.71 -12.26 4.14
C GLN A 20 13.40 -11.72 2.88
N ARG A 21 14.06 -12.61 2.14
CA ARG A 21 14.69 -12.29 0.87
C ARG A 21 13.65 -11.93 -0.20
N PHE A 22 12.54 -12.68 -0.28
CA PHE A 22 11.42 -12.35 -1.15
C PHE A 22 10.87 -10.95 -0.86
N LEU A 23 10.58 -10.64 0.41
CA LEU A 23 10.08 -9.33 0.83
C LEU A 23 11.07 -8.22 0.53
N ALA A 24 12.38 -8.45 0.73
CA ALA A 24 13.41 -7.48 0.39
C ALA A 24 13.44 -7.17 -1.12
N MET A 25 13.37 -8.20 -1.97
CA MET A 25 13.30 -8.03 -3.43
C MET A 25 12.01 -7.31 -3.86
N LEU A 26 10.86 -7.71 -3.32
CA LEU A 26 9.58 -7.07 -3.60
C LEU A 26 9.61 -5.59 -3.22
N ARG A 27 10.15 -5.26 -2.03
CA ARG A 27 10.27 -3.88 -1.57
C ARG A 27 11.12 -3.03 -2.51
N VAL A 28 12.25 -3.54 -2.98
CA VAL A 28 13.12 -2.82 -3.93
C VAL A 28 12.34 -2.46 -5.19
N ARG A 29 11.65 -3.45 -5.78
CA ARG A 29 10.86 -3.24 -7.00
C ARG A 29 9.73 -2.23 -6.82
N LEU A 30 9.01 -2.29 -5.70
CA LEU A 30 7.96 -1.32 -5.40
C LEU A 30 8.52 0.10 -5.26
N LEU A 31 9.69 0.24 -4.63
CA LEU A 31 10.36 1.54 -4.48
C LEU A 31 10.86 2.10 -5.81
N GLU A 32 11.34 1.26 -6.73
CA GLU A 32 11.69 1.66 -8.10
C GLU A 32 10.49 2.29 -8.83
N GLU A 33 9.28 1.78 -8.56
CA GLU A 33 8.01 2.31 -9.07
C GLU A 33 7.40 3.44 -8.20
N GLY A 34 8.11 3.89 -7.16
CA GLY A 34 7.65 4.96 -6.25
C GLY A 34 6.51 4.57 -5.30
N CYS A 35 6.22 3.28 -5.18
CA CYS A 35 5.20 2.70 -4.31
C CYS A 35 5.73 2.50 -2.88
N ASN A 36 5.08 3.14 -1.90
CA ASN A 36 5.43 3.07 -0.47
C ASN A 36 4.49 2.17 0.34
N LEU A 37 3.73 1.29 -0.32
CA LEU A 37 2.84 0.36 0.37
C LEU A 37 3.66 -0.52 1.35
N PRO A 38 3.18 -0.77 2.59
CA PRO A 38 3.85 -1.67 3.51
C PRO A 38 4.08 -3.03 2.86
N VAL A 39 5.33 -3.52 2.91
CA VAL A 39 5.74 -4.71 2.16
C VAL A 39 4.92 -5.96 2.53
N SER A 40 4.46 -6.05 3.78
CA SER A 40 3.59 -7.14 4.26
C SER A 40 2.20 -7.12 3.62
N LEU A 41 1.62 -5.94 3.36
CA LEU A 41 0.39 -5.82 2.57
C LEU A 41 0.64 -6.06 1.08
N ALA A 42 1.75 -5.51 0.57
CA ALA A 42 2.13 -5.67 -0.83
C ALA A 42 2.34 -7.14 -1.20
N ALA A 43 2.98 -7.92 -0.32
CA ALA A 43 3.21 -9.35 -0.51
C ALA A 43 1.90 -10.12 -0.64
N ARG A 44 0.94 -9.92 0.28
CA ARG A 44 -0.38 -10.58 0.20
C ARG A 44 -1.11 -10.26 -1.11
N ARG A 45 -1.09 -9.00 -1.54
CA ARG A 45 -1.70 -8.57 -2.81
C ARG A 45 -0.98 -9.18 -4.01
N PHE A 46 0.36 -9.25 -3.96
CA PHE A 46 1.16 -9.90 -4.99
C PHE A 46 0.86 -11.40 -5.08
N TYR A 47 0.78 -12.10 -3.95
CA TYR A 47 0.46 -13.52 -3.89
C TYR A 47 -0.88 -13.82 -4.56
N SER A 48 -1.94 -13.13 -4.13
CA SER A 48 -3.29 -13.27 -4.71
C SER A 48 -3.29 -12.95 -6.21
N ALA A 49 -2.70 -11.81 -6.61
CA ALA A 49 -2.68 -11.38 -8.00
C ALA A 49 -1.95 -12.37 -8.92
N LEU A 50 -0.73 -12.78 -8.54
CA LEU A 50 0.06 -13.70 -9.36
C LEU A 50 -0.56 -15.10 -9.40
N PHE A 51 -1.01 -15.62 -8.24
CA PHE A 51 -1.64 -16.93 -8.16
C PHE A 51 -2.89 -17.02 -9.04
N ARG A 52 -3.76 -16.00 -9.00
CA ARG A 52 -4.96 -15.96 -9.85
C ARG A 52 -4.60 -15.94 -11.33
N ARG A 53 -3.66 -15.09 -11.73
CA ARG A 53 -3.19 -14.98 -13.12
C ARG A 53 -2.60 -16.28 -13.65
N LEU A 54 -1.73 -16.94 -12.87
CA LEU A 54 -1.15 -18.22 -13.28
C LEU A 54 -2.15 -19.37 -13.25
N SER A 55 -3.12 -19.33 -12.33
CA SER A 55 -4.23 -20.29 -12.32
C SER A 55 -5.08 -20.18 -13.58
N GLU A 56 -5.35 -18.97 -14.07
CA GLU A 56 -6.08 -18.76 -15.34
C GLU A 56 -5.31 -19.33 -16.56
N GLN A 57 -3.97 -19.38 -16.50
CA GLN A 57 -3.14 -20.01 -17.54
C GLN A 57 -3.11 -21.54 -17.44
N CYS A 58 -3.34 -22.10 -16.24
CA CYS A 58 -3.37 -23.53 -16.00
C CYS A 58 -4.82 -24.04 -16.15
N SER A 59 -5.14 -24.73 -17.23
CA SER A 59 -6.48 -25.14 -17.70
C SER A 59 -7.32 -26.06 -16.75
N SER A 60 -7.07 -26.10 -15.44
CA SER A 60 -7.70 -27.03 -14.49
C SER A 60 -8.76 -26.37 -13.58
N GLY A 61 -10.01 -26.80 -13.73
CA GLY A 61 -11.22 -26.31 -13.03
C GLY A 61 -11.36 -26.66 -11.55
N LYS A 62 -10.34 -26.38 -10.73
CA LYS A 62 -10.52 -26.20 -9.27
C LYS A 62 -9.75 -24.97 -8.84
N THR A 63 -10.47 -23.93 -8.43
CA THR A 63 -9.91 -22.79 -7.70
C THR A 63 -9.40 -23.30 -6.36
N ALA A 64 -8.10 -23.57 -6.29
CA ALA A 64 -7.43 -23.74 -5.01
C ALA A 64 -7.51 -22.40 -4.24
N ASP A 65 -7.55 -22.48 -2.91
CA ASP A 65 -7.64 -21.30 -2.06
C ASP A 65 -6.45 -20.35 -2.31
N GLU A 66 -6.73 -19.05 -2.31
CA GLU A 66 -5.68 -18.05 -2.50
C GLU A 66 -4.66 -18.11 -1.35
N PRO A 67 -3.34 -18.11 -1.68
CA PRO A 67 -2.30 -18.19 -0.66
C PRO A 67 -2.28 -16.95 0.22
N ARG A 68 -2.26 -17.15 1.55
CA ARG A 68 -2.24 -16.08 2.56
C ARG A 68 -0.87 -15.88 3.18
N THR A 69 -0.03 -16.92 3.14
CA THR A 69 1.36 -16.91 3.64
C THR A 69 2.35 -17.14 2.51
N HIS A 70 3.62 -16.76 2.73
CA HIS A 70 4.68 -17.03 1.75
C HIS A 70 4.87 -18.53 1.49
N ALA A 71 4.75 -19.36 2.53
CA ALA A 71 4.89 -20.81 2.40
C ALA A 71 3.78 -21.42 1.51
N GLU A 72 2.53 -21.00 1.69
CA GLU A 72 1.41 -21.41 0.84
C GLU A 72 1.60 -20.91 -0.60
N PHE A 73 2.01 -19.66 -0.77
CA PHE A 73 2.29 -19.07 -2.07
C PHE A 73 3.38 -19.85 -2.81
N TYR A 74 4.53 -20.07 -2.17
CA TYR A 74 5.66 -20.78 -2.75
C TYR A 74 5.28 -22.20 -3.20
N ALA A 75 4.55 -22.93 -2.35
CA ALA A 75 4.07 -24.27 -2.69
C ALA A 75 3.10 -24.27 -3.88
N ALA A 76 2.15 -23.34 -3.88
CA ALA A 76 1.14 -23.20 -4.93
C ALA A 76 1.77 -22.85 -6.29
N ILE A 77 2.66 -21.86 -6.30
CA ILE A 77 3.38 -21.43 -7.49
C ILE A 77 4.24 -22.55 -8.04
N ARG A 78 5.02 -23.24 -7.19
CA ARG A 78 5.82 -24.38 -7.64
C ARG A 78 4.99 -25.47 -8.31
N ALA A 79 3.80 -25.76 -7.79
CA ALA A 79 2.88 -26.71 -8.41
C ALA A 79 2.39 -26.22 -9.78
N GLN A 80 2.08 -24.93 -9.93
CA GLN A 80 1.62 -24.34 -11.19
C GLN A 80 2.73 -24.28 -12.24
N ILE A 81 3.94 -23.88 -11.87
CA ILE A 81 5.10 -23.77 -12.78
C ILE A 81 5.33 -25.06 -13.55
N SER A 82 5.19 -26.21 -12.89
CA SER A 82 5.37 -27.54 -13.52
C SER A 82 4.34 -27.86 -14.62
N ARG A 83 3.25 -27.08 -14.71
CA ARG A 83 2.14 -27.27 -15.64
C ARG A 83 2.11 -26.22 -16.75
N LEU A 84 2.98 -25.21 -16.69
CA LEU A 84 3.03 -24.12 -17.67
C LEU A 84 3.92 -24.50 -18.85
N GLU A 85 3.39 -24.36 -20.06
CA GLU A 85 4.21 -24.30 -21.26
C GLU A 85 4.95 -22.94 -21.28
N ASN A 86 6.27 -22.94 -21.50
CA ASN A 86 7.13 -21.74 -21.45
C ASN A 86 7.09 -21.00 -20.09
N ALA A 87 7.18 -21.76 -18.99
CA ALA A 87 7.09 -21.26 -17.62
C ALA A 87 7.87 -19.95 -17.36
N GLU A 88 9.14 -19.86 -17.76
CA GLU A 88 9.96 -18.66 -17.51
C GLU A 88 9.35 -17.38 -18.10
N GLN A 89 8.81 -17.45 -19.32
CA GLN A 89 8.22 -16.30 -19.99
C GLN A 89 6.87 -15.92 -19.37
N THR A 90 6.04 -16.93 -19.10
CA THR A 90 4.71 -16.72 -18.51
C THR A 90 4.83 -16.12 -17.11
N ILE A 91 5.73 -16.66 -16.28
CA ILE A 91 5.98 -16.16 -14.92
C ILE A 91 6.51 -14.74 -14.95
N ALA A 92 7.50 -14.45 -15.81
CA ALA A 92 8.04 -13.10 -15.92
C ALA A 92 6.95 -12.08 -16.29
N CYS A 93 6.08 -12.41 -17.25
CA CYS A 93 5.00 -11.53 -17.66
C CYS A 93 3.97 -11.31 -16.55
N GLU A 94 3.52 -12.39 -15.89
CA GLU A 94 2.51 -12.26 -14.85
C GLU A 94 3.05 -11.68 -13.54
N ALA A 95 4.33 -11.88 -13.22
CA ALA A 95 4.98 -11.26 -12.07
C ALA A 95 5.05 -9.73 -12.24
N THR A 96 5.45 -9.25 -13.42
CA THR A 96 5.40 -7.81 -13.73
C THR A 96 3.97 -7.28 -13.62
N ARG A 97 2.98 -7.96 -14.21
CA ARG A 97 1.56 -7.55 -14.11
C ARG A 97 1.03 -7.57 -12.68
N ALA A 98 1.50 -8.49 -11.84
CA ALA A 98 1.14 -8.54 -10.43
C ALA A 98 1.74 -7.35 -9.67
N ILE A 99 3.00 -7.00 -9.93
CA ILE A 99 3.64 -5.79 -9.38
C ILE A 99 2.87 -4.55 -9.83
N ASP A 100 2.58 -4.40 -11.13
CA ASP A 100 1.79 -3.28 -11.66
C ASP A 100 0.43 -3.17 -10.97
N SER A 101 -0.24 -4.31 -10.71
CA SER A 101 -1.50 -4.33 -9.98
C SER A 101 -1.36 -3.84 -8.54
N VAL A 102 -0.25 -4.17 -7.86
CA VAL A 102 0.06 -3.65 -6.52
C VAL A 102 0.36 -2.14 -6.60
N VAL A 103 1.11 -1.71 -7.61
CA VAL A 103 1.45 -0.30 -7.90
C VAL A 103 0.24 0.52 -8.37
N GLN A 104 -0.83 -0.09 -8.85
CA GLN A 104 -2.09 0.62 -9.10
C GLN A 104 -2.94 0.69 -7.83
N ALA A 105 -2.99 -0.39 -7.05
CA ALA A 105 -3.83 -0.49 -5.87
C ALA A 105 -3.33 0.32 -4.65
N TRP A 106 -2.06 0.73 -4.60
CA TRP A 106 -1.55 1.53 -3.48
C TRP A 106 -1.95 3.00 -3.56
N GLN A 107 -2.28 3.53 -4.74
CA GLN A 107 -2.72 4.92 -4.82
C GLN A 107 -4.09 5.04 -4.14
N LEU A 108 -4.18 5.95 -3.19
CA LEU A 108 -5.45 6.23 -2.53
C LEU A 108 -6.38 6.89 -3.54
N ASP A 109 -7.61 6.40 -3.59
CA ASP A 109 -8.67 7.04 -4.34
C ASP A 109 -8.97 8.42 -3.74
N ASP A 110 -9.30 9.37 -4.61
CA ASP A 110 -9.67 10.72 -4.25
C ASP A 110 -10.92 10.77 -3.36
N ALA A 111 -11.83 9.81 -3.55
CA ALA A 111 -13.02 9.64 -2.72
C ALA A 111 -12.69 9.46 -1.23
N CYS A 112 -11.53 8.84 -0.91
CA CYS A 112 -11.04 8.63 0.45
C CYS A 112 -10.98 9.93 1.27
N PHE A 113 -10.74 11.07 0.60
CA PHE A 113 -10.58 12.37 1.25
C PHE A 113 -11.82 13.27 1.17
N GLN A 114 -12.94 12.71 0.70
CA GLN A 114 -14.25 13.37 0.61
C GLN A 114 -15.32 12.66 1.45
N GLU A 115 -14.94 11.56 2.09
CA GLU A 115 -15.78 10.76 2.98
C GLU A 115 -16.15 11.53 4.25
N SER A 116 -17.25 11.12 4.89
CA SER A 116 -17.55 11.57 6.26
C SER A 116 -16.48 11.08 7.24
N GLY A 117 -16.38 11.75 8.39
CA GLY A 117 -15.41 11.35 9.42
C GLY A 117 -15.57 9.93 9.93
N GLU A 118 -16.80 9.39 9.94
CA GLU A 118 -17.08 8.00 10.31
C GLU A 118 -16.59 7.02 9.24
N GLN A 119 -16.93 7.26 7.98
CA GLN A 119 -16.48 6.45 6.84
C GLN A 119 -14.95 6.41 6.73
N PHE A 120 -14.31 7.56 6.91
CA PHE A 120 -12.85 7.65 6.91
C PHE A 120 -12.24 6.83 8.05
N LEU A 121 -12.85 6.88 9.25
CA LEU A 121 -12.38 6.10 10.40
C LEU A 121 -12.56 4.59 10.19
N ASP A 122 -13.70 4.16 9.65
CA ASP A 122 -13.95 2.76 9.30
C ASP A 122 -12.93 2.25 8.27
N ARG A 123 -12.62 3.06 7.26
CA ARG A 123 -11.58 2.77 6.28
C ARG A 123 -10.20 2.62 6.94
N LEU A 124 -9.83 3.53 7.83
CA LEU A 124 -8.57 3.42 8.58
C LEU A 124 -8.54 2.15 9.44
N GLN A 125 -9.64 1.82 10.11
CA GLN A 125 -9.75 0.61 10.91
C GLN A 125 -9.53 -0.65 10.07
N MET A 126 -10.13 -0.73 8.88
CA MET A 126 -9.91 -1.85 7.96
C MET A 126 -8.45 -1.94 7.52
N ILE A 127 -7.85 -0.83 7.09
CA ILE A 127 -6.45 -0.81 6.62
C ILE A 127 -5.48 -1.22 7.73
N ILE A 128 -5.65 -0.70 8.94
CA ILE A 128 -4.79 -1.04 10.07
C ILE A 128 -5.00 -2.51 10.46
N ALA A 129 -6.25 -3.00 10.49
CA ALA A 129 -6.54 -4.39 10.81
C ALA A 129 -5.87 -5.36 9.82
N GLU A 130 -5.98 -5.08 8.51
CA GLU A 130 -5.29 -5.86 7.47
C GLU A 130 -3.78 -5.87 7.69
N LEU A 131 -3.21 -4.69 8.00
CA LEU A 131 -1.79 -4.54 8.23
C LEU A 131 -1.33 -5.29 9.49
N TRP A 132 -2.07 -5.20 10.59
CA TRP A 132 -1.75 -5.92 11.83
C TRP A 132 -1.81 -7.42 11.62
N GLN A 133 -2.86 -7.91 10.98
CA GLN A 133 -2.97 -9.33 10.59
C GLN A 133 -1.83 -9.77 9.68
N ALA A 134 -1.36 -8.90 8.78
CA ALA A 134 -0.21 -9.17 7.91
C ALA A 134 1.11 -9.28 8.67
N ASN A 135 1.17 -8.77 9.90
CA ASN A 135 2.37 -8.80 10.74
C ASN A 135 2.16 -9.64 12.01
N GLY A 136 1.11 -10.48 12.07
CA GLY A 136 0.84 -11.35 13.22
C GLY A 136 0.42 -10.62 14.49
N MET A 137 -0.04 -9.37 14.38
CA MET A 137 -0.51 -8.56 15.51
C MET A 137 -2.04 -8.61 15.62
N SER A 138 -2.58 -8.35 16.82
CA SER A 138 -4.03 -8.35 17.04
C SER A 138 -4.67 -7.06 16.52
N PRO A 139 -5.70 -7.12 15.66
CA PRO A 139 -6.44 -5.93 15.24
C PRO A 139 -7.05 -5.11 16.38
N ALA A 140 -7.23 -5.70 17.57
CA ALA A 140 -7.71 -4.99 18.75
C ALA A 140 -6.72 -3.94 19.28
N ASP A 141 -5.44 -4.05 18.92
CA ASP A 141 -4.39 -3.10 19.32
C ASP A 141 -4.35 -1.86 18.38
N ALA A 142 -5.22 -1.83 17.37
CA ALA A 142 -5.31 -0.74 16.41
C ALA A 142 -6.13 0.43 16.96
N ASP A 143 -5.47 1.56 17.24
CA ASP A 143 -6.15 2.83 17.54
C ASP A 143 -6.29 3.68 16.27
N ALA A 144 -7.38 3.47 15.53
CA ALA A 144 -7.65 4.18 14.28
C ALA A 144 -7.84 5.69 14.48
N ASP A 145 -8.34 6.14 15.63
CA ASP A 145 -8.50 7.58 15.88
C ASP A 145 -7.14 8.25 16.12
N ARG A 146 -6.24 7.58 16.85
CA ARG A 146 -4.87 8.03 17.00
C ARG A 146 -4.13 8.06 15.66
N LEU A 147 -4.31 7.05 14.81
CA LEU A 147 -3.77 7.09 13.44
C LEU A 147 -4.35 8.26 12.65
N ARG A 148 -5.68 8.50 12.72
CA ARG A 148 -6.35 9.62 12.03
C ARG A 148 -5.71 10.96 12.39
N ARG A 149 -5.52 11.23 13.68
CA ARG A 149 -4.88 12.46 14.17
C ARG A 149 -3.42 12.57 13.68
N ARG A 150 -2.69 11.45 13.66
CA ARG A 150 -1.32 11.40 13.13
C ARG A 150 -1.29 11.71 11.63
N LEU A 151 -2.25 11.18 10.87
CA LEU A 151 -2.40 11.44 9.45
C LEU A 151 -2.70 12.90 9.16
N TYR A 152 -3.60 13.55 9.90
CA TYR A 152 -3.83 15.00 9.76
C TYR A 152 -2.52 15.78 9.90
N LEU A 153 -1.76 15.50 10.97
CA LEU A 153 -0.49 16.17 11.22
C LEU A 153 0.52 15.94 10.07
N THR A 154 0.75 14.69 9.68
CA THR A 154 1.77 14.36 8.69
C THR A 154 1.39 14.84 7.29
N LEU A 155 0.13 14.66 6.88
CA LEU A 155 -0.37 15.11 5.59
C LEU A 155 -0.36 16.64 5.50
N THR A 156 -0.89 17.35 6.49
CA THR A 156 -0.86 18.82 6.48
C THR A 156 0.56 19.37 6.40
N THR A 157 1.49 18.83 7.20
CA THR A 157 2.89 19.27 7.18
C THR A 157 3.56 18.96 5.84
N ALA A 158 3.35 17.76 5.29
CA ALA A 158 3.95 17.35 4.03
C ALA A 158 3.40 18.13 2.83
N LEU A 159 2.10 18.46 2.83
CA LEU A 159 1.46 19.17 1.73
C LEU A 159 1.76 20.66 1.77
N VAL A 160 1.64 21.32 2.94
CA VAL A 160 1.94 22.76 3.07
C VAL A 160 3.40 23.06 2.73
N SER A 161 4.33 22.15 3.01
CA SER A 161 5.74 22.33 2.63
C SER A 161 6.02 22.14 1.13
N LYS A 162 5.13 21.46 0.39
CA LYS A 162 5.31 21.14 -1.02
C LYS A 162 4.47 21.98 -1.97
N ILE A 163 3.36 22.54 -1.51
CA ILE A 163 2.46 23.37 -2.33
C ILE A 163 2.97 24.81 -2.33
N ARG A 164 3.04 25.41 -3.52
CA ARG A 164 3.47 26.81 -3.71
C ARG A 164 2.32 27.80 -3.50
N ALA A 165 1.61 27.70 -2.37
CA ALA A 165 0.41 28.50 -2.08
C ALA A 165 0.35 28.94 -0.60
N ARG A 166 1.49 29.38 -0.05
CA ARG A 166 1.60 29.71 1.37
C ARG A 166 0.71 30.88 1.78
N THR A 167 0.61 31.91 0.95
CA THR A 167 -0.19 33.11 1.26
C THR A 167 -1.68 32.78 1.27
N GLU A 168 -2.12 32.03 0.26
CA GLU A 168 -3.49 31.54 0.10
C GLU A 168 -3.86 30.63 1.26
N PHE A 169 -2.97 29.70 1.63
CA PHE A 169 -3.14 28.83 2.80
C PHE A 169 -3.34 29.64 4.09
N LEU A 170 -2.49 30.63 4.35
CA LEU A 170 -2.60 31.45 5.57
C LEU A 170 -3.90 32.27 5.58
N ARG A 171 -4.36 32.75 4.42
CA ARG A 171 -5.63 33.46 4.29
C ARG A 171 -6.82 32.55 4.58
N GLU A 172 -6.79 31.32 4.10
CA GLU A 172 -7.92 30.39 4.16
C GLU A 172 -8.00 29.59 5.45
N PHE A 173 -6.84 29.20 6.03
CA PHE A 173 -6.75 28.33 7.19
C PHE A 173 -6.08 28.99 8.41
N GLY A 174 -5.49 30.17 8.24
CA GLY A 174 -4.80 30.92 9.29
C GLY A 174 -3.41 30.37 9.59
N SER A 175 -3.32 29.23 10.26
CA SER A 175 -2.05 28.59 10.63
C SER A 175 -2.18 27.07 10.72
N ILE A 176 -1.06 26.34 10.63
CA ILE A 176 -1.08 24.88 10.76
C ILE A 176 -1.70 24.42 12.09
N PRO A 177 -1.32 24.98 13.27
CA PRO A 177 -1.96 24.59 14.53
C PRO A 177 -3.48 24.84 14.57
N ARG A 178 -3.93 25.97 14.01
CA ARG A 178 -5.35 26.31 13.94
C ARG A 178 -6.11 25.32 13.06
N LEU A 179 -5.54 24.98 11.90
CA LEU A 179 -6.12 24.00 10.99
C LEU A 179 -6.23 22.61 11.64
N LEU A 180 -5.16 22.13 12.29
CA LEU A 180 -5.16 20.82 12.95
C LEU A 180 -6.18 20.74 14.08
N ALA A 181 -6.34 21.82 14.86
CA ALA A 181 -7.39 21.90 15.88
C ALA A 181 -8.79 21.83 15.25
N ALA A 182 -9.01 22.52 14.13
CA ALA A 182 -10.27 22.49 13.40
C ALA A 182 -10.56 21.08 12.81
N MET A 183 -9.57 20.43 12.18
CA MET A 183 -9.68 19.05 11.67
C MET A 183 -10.00 18.02 12.76
N THR A 184 -9.49 18.24 13.97
CA THR A 184 -9.74 17.35 15.12
C THR A 184 -11.18 17.50 15.62
N ALA A 185 -11.74 18.72 15.53
CA ALA A 185 -13.12 18.99 15.90
C ALA A 185 -14.11 18.55 14.80
N ASP A 186 -13.74 18.74 13.53
CA ASP A 186 -14.58 18.43 12.37
C ASP A 186 -13.73 17.90 11.19
N HIS A 187 -14.03 16.67 10.77
CA HIS A 187 -13.35 16.03 9.64
C HIS A 187 -13.58 16.79 8.31
N ALA A 188 -14.67 17.54 8.16
CA ALA A 188 -14.93 18.31 6.95
C ALA A 188 -13.82 19.35 6.67
N GLU A 189 -13.15 19.86 7.71
CA GLU A 189 -12.00 20.75 7.55
C GLU A 189 -10.78 20.03 6.94
N PHE A 190 -10.63 18.73 7.21
CA PHE A 190 -9.61 17.92 6.55
C PHE A 190 -9.95 17.73 5.07
N CYS A 191 -11.19 17.40 4.73
CA CYS A 191 -11.66 17.31 3.34
C CYS A 191 -11.45 18.63 2.59
N ARG A 192 -11.80 19.76 3.22
CA ARG A 192 -11.60 21.10 2.66
C ARG A 192 -10.13 21.41 2.40
N PHE A 193 -9.24 21.06 3.33
CA PHE A 193 -7.80 21.20 3.14
C PHE A 193 -7.27 20.34 1.98
N MET A 194 -7.77 19.10 1.85
CA MET A 194 -7.39 18.22 0.75
C MET A 194 -7.86 18.77 -0.61
N ALA A 195 -9.06 19.32 -0.69
CA ALA A 195 -9.56 20.02 -1.88
C ALA A 195 -8.69 21.24 -2.24
N PHE A 196 -8.38 22.11 -1.26
CA PHE A 196 -7.46 23.23 -1.45
C PHE A 196 -6.11 22.76 -2.02
N CYS A 197 -5.55 21.69 -1.46
CA CYS A 197 -4.26 21.17 -1.89
C CYS A 197 -4.28 20.78 -3.38
N ARG A 198 -5.35 20.10 -3.81
CA ARG A 198 -5.51 19.64 -5.19
C ARG A 198 -5.61 20.77 -6.19
N GLU A 199 -6.29 21.86 -5.85
CA GLU A 199 -6.37 23.05 -6.70
C GLU A 199 -5.00 23.67 -6.94
N HIS A 200 -4.07 23.51 -6.00
CA HIS A 200 -2.77 24.17 -6.02
C HIS A 200 -1.59 23.24 -6.38
N SER A 201 -1.85 21.94 -6.63
CA SER A 201 -0.81 21.01 -7.09
C SER A 201 -1.39 19.78 -7.82
N PRO A 202 -0.91 19.48 -9.05
CA PRO A 202 -1.38 18.31 -9.81
C PRO A 202 -0.89 16.97 -9.25
N TYR A 203 0.09 16.97 -8.33
CA TYR A 203 0.71 15.76 -7.79
C TYR A 203 0.24 15.40 -6.37
N VAL A 204 -0.86 15.99 -5.90
CA VAL A 204 -1.31 15.82 -4.51
C VAL A 204 -1.62 14.37 -4.18
N LEU A 205 -2.37 13.65 -5.02
CA LEU A 205 -2.74 12.26 -4.73
C LEU A 205 -1.50 11.36 -4.58
N PHE A 206 -0.47 11.58 -5.40
CA PHE A 206 0.79 10.87 -5.26
C PHE A 206 1.48 11.19 -3.92
N LEU A 207 1.62 12.47 -3.58
CA LEU A 207 2.23 12.92 -2.32
C LEU A 207 1.49 12.39 -1.10
N VAL A 208 0.16 12.43 -1.16
CA VAL A 208 -0.74 11.97 -0.11
C VAL A 208 -0.63 10.47 0.06
N SER A 209 -0.70 9.69 -1.02
CA SER A 209 -0.55 8.22 -0.96
C SER A 209 0.79 7.84 -0.35
N GLN A 210 1.90 8.47 -0.77
CA GLN A 210 3.21 8.19 -0.20
C GLN A 210 3.28 8.52 1.28
N THR A 211 2.76 9.68 1.68
CA THR A 211 2.80 10.15 3.06
C THR A 211 1.90 9.30 3.96
N PHE A 212 0.73 8.92 3.46
CA PHE A 212 -0.23 8.07 4.14
C PHE A 212 0.39 6.72 4.48
N TRP A 213 0.87 5.96 3.49
CA TRP A 213 1.40 4.62 3.73
C TRP A 213 2.65 4.64 4.62
N ARG A 214 3.51 5.66 4.45
CA ARG A 214 4.64 5.85 5.37
C ARG A 214 4.17 6.09 6.80
N THR A 215 3.15 6.92 6.99
CA THR A 215 2.60 7.24 8.32
C THR A 215 1.98 6.00 8.96
N VAL A 216 1.21 5.22 8.19
CA VAL A 216 0.59 3.98 8.65
C VAL A 216 1.65 2.97 9.10
N GLU A 217 2.70 2.76 8.29
CA GLU A 217 3.78 1.83 8.64
C GLU A 217 4.60 2.29 9.84
N THR A 218 4.91 3.59 9.94
CA THR A 218 5.58 4.16 11.12
C THR A 218 4.73 3.99 12.37
N PHE A 219 3.42 4.26 12.28
CA PHE A 219 2.50 4.07 13.40
C PHE A 219 2.46 2.62 13.89
N ARG A 220 2.51 1.65 12.97
CA ARG A 220 2.63 0.23 13.30
C ARG A 220 3.91 -0.11 14.04
N LEU A 221 5.04 0.32 13.53
CA LEU A 221 6.34 0.07 14.15
C LEU A 221 6.39 0.65 15.57
N GLU A 222 5.95 1.91 15.73
CA GLU A 222 5.84 2.57 17.04
C GLU A 222 4.93 1.80 18.00
N THR A 223 3.79 1.28 17.52
CA THR A 223 2.85 0.51 18.36
C THR A 223 3.42 -0.85 18.74
N ARG A 224 4.05 -1.56 17.80
CA ARG A 224 4.70 -2.84 18.08
C ARG A 224 5.79 -2.69 19.13
N ASP A 225 6.64 -1.68 18.99
CA ASP A 225 7.77 -1.45 19.89
C ASP A 225 7.29 -1.02 21.29
N ALA A 226 6.08 -0.44 21.41
CA ALA A 226 5.46 -0.13 22.70
C ALA A 226 4.81 -1.35 23.40
N LEU A 227 4.53 -2.42 22.65
CA LEU A 227 3.91 -3.66 23.16
C LEU A 227 4.93 -4.78 23.45
N ALA A 228 6.18 -4.63 22.99
CA ALA A 228 7.29 -5.57 23.16
C ALA A 228 8.08 -5.31 24.47
#